data_AF-S0FQ77-F1
#
_entry.id   AF-S0FQ77-F1
#
_cell.length_a   1.000
_cell.length_b   1.000
_cell.length_c   1.000
_cell.angle_alpha   90.00
_cell.angle_beta   90.00
_cell.angle_gamma   90.00
#
_symmetry.space_group_name_H-M   'P 1'
#
loop_
_entity.id
_entity.type
_entity.pdbx_description
1 polymer ?
#
loop_
_entity_poly.entity_id
_entity_poly.type
_entity_poly.pdbx_seq_one_letter_code
_entity_poly.pdbx_strand_id
1 'polypeptide(L)'
;MEKVERKEKSGLGSFLLRLVVGAVILAITAFLTPCFAISSWFSLILAAVALAVLDWLVNKITGINAAPFGRGISGFILAAIIIYAVKFIVPGYNVTIIGALIAAVIYGVVDAIIPGRAM
;
A
#
# COMPACT_ATOMS: atom_id res chain seq x y z
N MET A 1 15.63 -32.79 -12.17
CA MET A 1 15.77 -31.85 -11.04
C MET A 1 14.93 -30.64 -11.37
N GLU A 2 13.86 -30.46 -10.58
CA GLU A 2 12.90 -29.35 -10.47
C GLU A 2 12.69 -28.44 -11.70
N LYS A 3 11.67 -28.78 -12.51
CA LYS A 3 11.02 -27.80 -13.39
C LYS A 3 10.29 -26.81 -12.50
N VAL A 4 10.91 -25.66 -12.23
CA VAL A 4 10.28 -24.51 -11.60
C VAL A 4 9.04 -24.15 -12.42
N GLU A 5 7.87 -24.43 -11.86
CA GLU A 5 6.58 -24.26 -12.51
C GLU A 5 6.38 -22.81 -12.97
N ARG A 6 6.29 -22.66 -14.28
CA ARG A 6 5.75 -21.49 -14.95
C ARG A 6 4.30 -21.31 -14.50
N LYS A 7 3.99 -20.33 -13.64
CA LYS A 7 2.62 -19.91 -13.37
C LYS A 7 2.30 -18.58 -14.05
N GLU A 8 2.17 -18.66 -15.36
CA GLU A 8 1.34 -17.74 -16.12
C GLU A 8 -0.12 -18.18 -15.90
N LYS A 9 -0.87 -17.53 -15.00
CA LYS A 9 -2.34 -17.69 -14.93
C LYS A 9 -3.04 -16.38 -14.54
N SER A 10 -3.61 -15.74 -15.56
CA SER A 10 -4.77 -14.86 -15.56
C SER A 10 -4.65 -13.50 -14.87
N GLY A 11 -5.02 -12.44 -15.59
CA GLY A 11 -5.09 -11.04 -15.12
C GLY A 11 -5.94 -10.80 -13.87
N LEU A 12 -6.73 -11.78 -13.42
CA LEU A 12 -7.50 -11.73 -12.16
C LEU A 12 -6.73 -12.29 -10.95
N GLY A 13 -5.91 -13.34 -11.16
CA GLY A 13 -5.14 -13.97 -10.07
C GLY A 13 -3.97 -13.10 -9.61
N SER A 14 -3.34 -12.39 -10.54
CA SER A 14 -2.30 -11.41 -10.23
C SER A 14 -2.85 -10.18 -9.50
N PHE A 15 -4.06 -9.72 -9.83
CA PHE A 15 -4.70 -8.60 -9.15
C PHE A 15 -5.05 -8.95 -7.68
N LEU A 16 -5.63 -10.13 -7.45
CA LEU A 16 -5.90 -10.62 -6.09
C LEU A 16 -4.61 -10.79 -5.28
N LEU A 17 -3.54 -11.32 -5.89
CA LEU A 17 -2.25 -11.47 -5.22
C LEU A 17 -1.66 -10.10 -4.82
N ARG A 18 -1.71 -9.10 -5.70
CA ARG A 18 -1.24 -7.73 -5.40
C ARG A 18 -2.05 -7.06 -4.30
N LEU A 19 -3.35 -7.28 -4.29
CA LEU A 19 -4.25 -6.73 -3.28
C LEU A 19 -3.94 -7.34 -1.89
N VAL A 20 -3.70 -8.65 -1.84
CA VAL A 20 -3.25 -9.34 -0.62
C VAL A 20 -1.87 -8.83 -0.19
N VAL A 21 -0.92 -8.69 -1.13
CA VAL A 21 0.43 -8.18 -0.84
C VAL A 21 0.37 -6.74 -0.28
N GLY A 22 -0.42 -5.85 -0.90
CA GLY A 22 -0.63 -4.48 -0.41
C GLY A 22 -1.26 -4.45 0.99
N ALA A 23 -2.20 -5.35 1.28
CA ALA A 23 -2.77 -5.50 2.62
C ALA A 23 -1.72 -5.95 3.65
N VAL A 24 -0.84 -6.88 3.28
CA VAL A 24 0.26 -7.33 4.14
C VAL A 24 1.27 -6.20 4.38
N ILE A 25 1.65 -5.45 3.34
CA ILE A 25 2.55 -4.30 3.47
C ILE A 25 1.94 -3.25 4.40
N LEU A 26 0.66 -2.93 4.21
CA LEU A 26 -0.06 -1.99 5.08
C LEU A 26 -0.12 -2.50 6.52
N ALA A 27 -0.36 -3.79 6.73
CA ALA A 27 -0.39 -4.41 8.05
C ALA A 27 0.97 -4.28 8.76
N ILE A 28 2.05 -4.61 8.07
CA ILE A 28 3.43 -4.47 8.58
C ILE A 28 3.72 -2.99 8.88
N THR A 29 3.34 -2.11 7.97
CA THR A 29 3.54 -0.66 8.13
C THR A 29 2.81 -0.13 9.36
N ALA A 30 1.55 -0.53 9.57
CA ALA A 30 0.77 -0.16 10.75
C ALA A 30 1.42 -0.69 12.03
N PHE A 31 1.94 -1.92 12.00
CA PHE A 31 2.59 -2.53 13.15
C PHE A 31 3.92 -1.82 13.53
N LEU A 32 4.67 -1.35 12.53
CA LEU A 32 5.94 -0.65 12.74
C LEU A 32 5.77 0.85 13.02
N THR A 33 4.58 1.43 12.78
CA THR A 33 4.35 2.87 12.91
C THR A 33 3.63 3.19 14.22
N PRO A 34 4.29 3.80 15.22
CA PRO A 34 3.71 4.06 16.54
C PRO A 34 2.57 5.10 16.58
N CYS A 35 2.20 5.66 15.42
CA CYS A 35 1.09 6.63 15.26
C CYS A 35 0.07 6.20 14.19
N PHE A 36 0.02 4.89 13.90
CA PHE A 36 -0.92 4.30 12.96
C PHE A 36 -1.57 3.09 13.63
N ALA A 37 -2.89 3.16 13.83
CA ALA A 37 -3.67 2.09 14.44
C ALA A 37 -4.81 1.66 13.53
N ILE A 38 -5.00 0.34 13.42
CA ILE A 38 -6.13 -0.29 12.72
C ILE A 38 -6.93 -1.09 13.75
N SER A 39 -8.21 -0.76 13.93
CA SER A 39 -9.03 -1.33 15.01
C SER A 39 -9.59 -2.73 14.72
N SER A 40 -9.61 -3.18 13.45
CA SER A 40 -10.21 -4.45 13.05
C SER A 40 -9.57 -5.05 11.81
N TRP A 41 -9.59 -6.39 11.71
CA TRP A 41 -9.19 -7.14 10.52
C TRP A 41 -9.97 -6.72 9.26
N PHE A 42 -11.25 -6.34 9.41
CA PHE A 42 -12.06 -5.81 8.31
C PHE A 42 -11.61 -4.42 7.87
N SER A 43 -11.24 -3.56 8.81
CA SER A 43 -10.69 -2.23 8.51
C SER A 43 -9.35 -2.33 7.78
N LEU A 44 -8.56 -3.37 8.04
CA LEU A 44 -7.30 -3.62 7.33
C LEU A 44 -7.53 -3.94 5.85
N ILE A 45 -8.43 -4.88 5.57
CA ILE A 45 -8.78 -5.25 4.20
C ILE A 45 -9.38 -4.04 3.47
N LEU A 46 -10.30 -3.33 4.12
CA LEU A 46 -10.94 -2.15 3.54
C LEU A 46 -9.93 -1.01 3.30
N ALA A 47 -8.95 -0.82 4.20
CA ALA A 47 -7.87 0.13 4.03
C ALA A 47 -6.95 -0.22 2.87
N ALA A 48 -6.60 -1.50 2.71
CA ALA A 48 -5.80 -1.94 1.58
C ALA A 48 -6.50 -1.68 0.24
N VAL A 49 -7.81 -1.98 0.17
CA VAL A 49 -8.63 -1.69 -1.01
C VAL A 49 -8.71 -0.18 -1.27
N ALA A 50 -9.02 0.61 -0.24
CA ALA A 50 -9.11 2.06 -0.34
C ALA A 50 -7.77 2.68 -0.79
N LEU A 51 -6.65 2.19 -0.26
CA LEU A 51 -5.31 2.64 -0.64
C LEU A 51 -5.02 2.34 -2.10
N ALA A 52 -5.31 1.12 -2.57
CA ALA A 52 -5.14 0.74 -3.98
C ALA A 52 -6.03 1.56 -4.93
N VAL A 53 -7.28 1.83 -4.53
CA VAL A 53 -8.20 2.67 -5.33
C VAL A 53 -7.73 4.11 -5.39
N LEU A 54 -7.29 4.67 -4.25
CA LEU A 54 -6.76 6.04 -4.19
C LEU A 54 -5.46 6.16 -4.98
N ASP A 55 -4.53 5.22 -4.85
CA ASP A 55 -3.31 5.18 -5.66
C ASP A 55 -3.65 5.16 -7.16
N TRP A 56 -4.55 4.27 -7.59
CA TRP A 56 -4.95 4.21 -8.99
C TRP A 56 -5.58 5.53 -9.48
N LEU A 57 -6.44 6.15 -8.67
CA LEU A 57 -7.09 7.41 -9.03
C LEU A 57 -6.07 8.55 -9.15
N VAL A 58 -5.16 8.66 -8.18
CA VAL A 58 -4.12 9.70 -8.15
C VAL A 58 -3.11 9.48 -9.27
N ASN A 59 -2.68 8.25 -9.51
CA ASN A 59 -1.78 7.89 -10.61
C ASN A 59 -2.41 8.17 -11.98
N LYS A 60 -3.72 7.96 -12.12
CA LYS A 60 -4.43 8.27 -13.36
C LYS A 60 -4.51 9.78 -13.65
N ILE A 61 -4.62 10.61 -12.62
CA ILE A 61 -4.71 12.08 -12.77
C ILE A 61 -3.30 12.69 -12.95
N THR A 62 -2.35 12.25 -12.14
CA THR A 62 -0.99 12.86 -12.09
C THR A 62 0.02 12.18 -13.00
N GLY A 63 -0.23 10.93 -13.42
CA GLY A 63 0.75 10.08 -14.10
C GLY A 63 1.90 9.61 -13.19
N ILE A 64 1.89 9.99 -11.91
CA ILE A 64 2.91 9.64 -10.93
C ILE A 64 2.36 8.49 -10.09
N ASN A 65 3.09 7.40 -10.02
CA ASN A 65 2.66 6.27 -9.20
C ASN A 65 3.11 6.54 -7.77
N ALA A 66 2.27 6.25 -6.78
CA ALA A 66 2.57 6.62 -5.39
C ALA A 66 3.49 5.63 -4.67
N ALA A 67 4.13 4.70 -5.39
CA ALA A 67 5.22 3.89 -4.84
C ALA A 67 6.36 4.83 -4.34
N PRO A 68 6.64 4.87 -3.02
CA PRO A 68 7.61 5.82 -2.45
C PRO A 68 9.03 5.54 -2.92
N PHE A 69 9.36 4.26 -3.11
CA PHE A 69 10.66 3.82 -3.61
C PHE A 69 10.67 3.80 -5.14
N GLY A 70 11.72 4.40 -5.72
CA GLY A 70 11.94 4.43 -7.18
C GLY A 70 11.43 5.68 -7.91
N ARG A 71 10.71 6.59 -7.24
CA ARG A 71 10.24 7.86 -7.84
C ARG A 71 10.69 9.13 -7.11
N GLY A 72 11.52 9.00 -6.07
CA GLY A 72 12.08 10.14 -5.33
C GLY A 72 11.06 10.84 -4.44
N ILE A 73 11.25 12.14 -4.22
CA ILE A 73 10.47 12.95 -3.26
C ILE A 73 9.00 13.05 -3.65
N SER A 74 8.68 13.11 -4.94
CA SER A 74 7.29 13.21 -5.42
C SER A 74 6.47 11.96 -5.07
N GLY A 75 7.02 10.77 -5.30
CA GLY A 75 6.38 9.51 -4.91
C GLY A 75 6.20 9.38 -3.40
N PHE A 76 7.21 9.81 -2.63
CA PHE A 76 7.13 9.83 -1.17
C PHE A 76 6.00 10.72 -0.63
N ILE A 77 5.90 11.96 -1.12
CA ILE A 77 4.85 12.88 -0.71
C ILE A 77 3.47 12.33 -1.11
N LEU A 78 3.35 11.78 -2.32
CA LEU A 78 2.10 11.21 -2.81
C LEU A 78 1.63 10.03 -1.96
N ALA A 79 2.54 9.15 -1.58
CA ALA A 79 2.25 8.03 -0.69
C ALA A 79 1.77 8.52 0.68
N ALA A 80 2.44 9.50 1.28
CA ALA A 80 2.04 10.08 2.56
C ALA A 80 0.63 10.70 2.48
N ILE A 81 0.33 11.39 1.38
CA ILE A 81 -1.00 11.97 1.14
C ILE A 81 -2.05 10.86 1.02
N ILE A 82 -1.79 9.79 0.26
CA ILE A 82 -2.74 8.69 0.08
C ILE A 82 -2.98 7.95 1.39
N ILE A 83 -1.92 7.57 2.12
CA ILE A 83 -2.02 6.93 3.44
C ILE A 83 -2.86 7.80 4.38
N TYR A 84 -2.62 9.12 4.39
CA TYR A 84 -3.43 10.04 5.18
C TYR A 84 -4.88 10.14 4.68
N ALA A 85 -5.12 10.08 3.38
CA ALA A 85 -6.44 10.17 2.77
C ALA A 85 -7.32 8.94 3.07
N VAL A 86 -6.73 7.74 3.17
CA VAL A 86 -7.44 6.49 3.49
C VAL A 86 -8.25 6.59 4.78
N LYS A 87 -7.75 7.35 5.77
CA LYS A 87 -8.42 7.53 7.07
C LYS A 87 -9.82 8.15 6.97
N PHE A 88 -10.09 8.92 5.92
CA PHE A 88 -11.40 9.55 5.72
C PHE A 88 -12.42 8.59 5.11
N ILE A 89 -11.96 7.52 4.46
CA ILE A 89 -12.80 6.55 3.78
C ILE A 89 -13.06 5.35 4.70
N VAL A 90 -12.05 4.94 5.47
CA VAL A 90 -12.06 3.66 6.16
C VAL A 90 -12.29 3.82 7.67
N PRO A 91 -13.45 3.37 8.18
CA PRO A 91 -13.69 3.37 9.61
C PRO A 91 -12.72 2.43 10.32
N GLY A 92 -12.13 2.91 11.42
CA GLY A 92 -11.14 2.16 12.19
C GLY A 92 -9.70 2.30 11.69
N TYR A 93 -9.44 3.11 10.65
CA TYR A 93 -8.10 3.48 10.21
C TYR A 93 -7.71 4.83 10.83
N ASN A 94 -6.89 4.81 11.88
CA ASN A 94 -6.44 6.01 12.58
C ASN A 94 -4.96 6.29 12.28
N VAL A 95 -4.70 7.33 11.52
CA VAL A 95 -3.34 7.81 11.24
C VAL A 95 -3.25 9.33 11.45
N THR A 96 -2.19 9.77 12.13
CA THR A 96 -1.86 11.20 12.28
C THR A 96 -1.06 11.69 11.08
N ILE A 97 -0.89 13.01 10.93
CA ILE A 97 -0.06 13.58 9.86
C ILE A 97 1.39 13.07 9.95
N ILE A 98 1.94 13.03 11.16
CA ILE A 98 3.29 12.51 11.44
C ILE A 98 3.32 10.99 11.20
N GLY A 99 2.28 10.28 11.62
CA GLY A 99 2.11 8.86 11.34
C GLY A 99 2.10 8.55 9.85
N ALA A 100 1.47 9.38 9.02
CA ALA A 100 1.42 9.19 7.57
C ALA A 100 2.79 9.43 6.91
N LEU A 101 3.56 10.41 7.39
CA LEU A 101 4.95 10.63 6.96
C LEU A 101 5.84 9.43 7.29
N ILE A 102 5.79 8.93 8.53
CA ILE A 102 6.56 7.76 8.96
C ILE A 102 6.10 6.50 8.22
N ALA A 103 4.78 6.31 8.09
CA ALA A 103 4.19 5.22 7.35
C ALA A 103 4.61 5.25 5.88
N ALA A 104 4.69 6.41 5.22
CA ALA A 104 5.18 6.49 3.85
C ALA A 104 6.64 6.04 3.70
N VAL A 105 7.48 6.30 4.71
CA VAL A 105 8.88 5.83 4.71
C VAL A 105 8.88 4.31 4.83
N ILE A 106 8.19 3.77 5.84
CA ILE A 106 8.16 2.33 6.12
C ILE A 106 7.49 1.57 4.97
N TYR A 107 6.33 2.03 4.52
CA TYR A 107 5.59 1.47 3.39
C TYR A 107 6.47 1.38 2.15
N GLY A 108 7.25 2.43 1.87
CA GLY A 108 8.18 2.42 0.75
C GLY A 108 9.29 1.39 0.88
N VAL A 109 9.89 1.27 2.06
CA VAL A 109 10.94 0.26 2.31
C VAL A 109 10.35 -1.15 2.21
N VAL A 110 9.19 -1.40 2.80
CA VAL A 110 8.55 -2.72 2.81
C VAL A 110 8.08 -3.11 1.41
N ASP A 111 7.47 -2.18 0.66
CA ASP A 111 7.05 -2.40 -0.73
C ASP A 111 8.24 -2.71 -1.65
N ALA A 112 9.40 -2.06 -1.45
CA ALA A 112 10.60 -2.31 -2.23
C ALA A 112 11.18 -3.72 -2.03
N ILE A 113 10.98 -4.32 -0.85
CA ILE A 113 11.53 -5.65 -0.51
C ILE A 113 10.67 -6.78 -1.07
N ILE A 114 9.37 -6.56 -1.30
CA ILE A 114 8.46 -7.61 -1.75
C ILE A 114 8.43 -7.66 -3.30
N PRO A 115 9.04 -8.68 -3.93
CA PRO A 115 8.97 -8.85 -5.37
C PRO A 115 7.55 -9.27 -5.78
N GLY A 116 6.78 -8.29 -6.22
CA GLY A 116 5.38 -8.48 -6.60
C GLY A 116 4.62 -7.21 -6.93
N ARG A 117 5.29 -6.03 -6.92
CA ARG A 117 4.77 -4.67 -7.13
C ARG A 117 3.36 -4.50 -6.56
N ALA A 118 3.30 -4.12 -5.28
CA ALA A 118 2.03 -3.87 -4.62
C ALA A 118 1.23 -2.75 -5.28
N MET A 119 1.86 -1.89 -6.08
CA MET A 119 1.22 -1.01 -7.06
C MET A 119 2.14 -0.81 -8.27
#